data_AF-A0A3R7IC54-F1
#
_entry.id   AF-A0A3R7IC54-F1
#
_cell.length_a   1.000
_cell.length_b   1.000
_cell.length_c   1.000
_cell.angle_alpha   90.00
_cell.angle_beta   90.00
_cell.angle_gamma   90.00
#
_symmetry.space_group_name_H-M   'P 1'
#
loop_
_entity.id
_entity.type
_entity.pdbx_description
1 polymer ?
#
loop_
_entity_poly.entity_id
_entity_poly.type
_entity_poly.pdbx_seq_one_letter_code
_entity_poly.pdbx_strand_id
1 'polypeptide(L)'
;MKRVRKHRGDFQKFILMVLLKEDSLSLKGLEERTFAFVYHFHGFGYSLHEGVEKKIYGFLSRFGYQPEEDYSARMKKWREKHEKQINVQLECESLIEQGMLKLNEENRYELTEKGREEAEKIVKEMEKATISIRDRLLSPTATARNTVIADFFLAVMKLLAGFFSASVGLIADGADAAVDTVSASVVWAGIKFKKEFLGTLIVISMMFITAISVGYESVTKIIDAITVTIPPISMPYLVIAVEGIALVAAAILHFYQRYVGKKNGSLALISQSMDSKNHIYVAAAVIIGAVFSVFGICFVDALIGVFVATRILIDGFELSKETLSSIKGEETDFSKYEIPLERYWHLSKLETFRTWILYSIKEDGLNTKEELIDSLERTFKPKYTPIPSEFKLSFGKEFDFEKEFDGLIKPLLEERFIIKEGKNFILTEDGKSRVDRILKTIRHRQSE
;
A
#
# COMPACT_ATOMS: atom_id res chain seq x y z
N MET A 1 18.48 -15.17 -20.07
CA MET A 1 19.78 -14.74 -19.47
C MET A 1 19.82 -13.29 -18.95
N LYS A 2 19.33 -12.26 -19.66
CA LYS A 2 19.38 -10.85 -19.17
C LYS A 2 18.69 -10.58 -17.83
N ARG A 3 17.54 -11.21 -17.53
CA ARG A 3 16.83 -11.05 -16.24
C ARG A 3 17.53 -11.71 -15.04
N VAL A 4 18.36 -12.73 -15.26
CA VAL A 4 19.10 -13.41 -14.17
C VAL A 4 20.29 -12.56 -13.74
N ARG A 5 20.96 -11.89 -14.68
CA ARG A 5 22.11 -11.01 -14.43
C ARG A 5 21.74 -9.73 -13.65
N LYS A 6 20.50 -9.23 -13.81
CA LYS A 6 20.01 -8.03 -13.09
C LYS A 6 19.78 -8.31 -11.60
N HIS A 7 19.22 -9.48 -11.24
CA HIS A 7 18.94 -9.84 -9.84
C HIS A 7 20.19 -10.16 -9.01
N ARG A 8 21.26 -10.71 -9.61
CA ARG A 8 22.54 -10.89 -8.90
C ARG A 8 23.13 -9.55 -8.44
N GLY A 9 23.00 -8.52 -9.27
CA GLY A 9 23.48 -7.17 -8.94
C GLY A 9 22.76 -6.53 -7.75
N ASP A 10 21.48 -6.82 -7.53
CA ASP A 10 20.72 -6.25 -6.41
C ASP A 10 21.10 -6.90 -5.08
N PHE A 11 21.42 -8.21 -5.08
CA PHE A 11 21.86 -8.91 -3.88
C PHE A 11 23.33 -8.64 -3.51
N GLN A 12 24.22 -8.53 -4.50
CA GLN A 12 25.60 -8.10 -4.27
C GLN A 12 25.65 -6.70 -3.63
N LYS A 13 24.80 -5.77 -4.08
CA LYS A 13 24.63 -4.47 -3.45
C LYS A 13 24.22 -4.59 -1.99
N PHE A 14 23.31 -5.51 -1.65
CA PHE A 14 22.91 -5.77 -0.28
C PHE A 14 24.10 -6.21 0.59
N ILE A 15 24.88 -7.20 0.15
CA ILE A 15 26.07 -7.68 0.88
C ILE A 15 27.05 -6.53 1.14
N LEU A 16 27.35 -5.73 0.13
CA LEU A 16 28.25 -4.59 0.24
C LEU A 16 27.75 -3.56 1.27
N MET A 17 26.44 -3.25 1.26
CA MET A 17 25.84 -2.32 2.22
C MET A 17 25.85 -2.84 3.67
N VAL A 18 25.64 -4.15 3.88
CA VAL A 18 25.72 -4.76 5.21
C VAL A 18 27.15 -4.66 5.75
N LEU A 19 28.14 -5.07 4.96
CA LEU A 19 29.54 -5.07 5.36
C LEU A 19 30.11 -3.66 5.56
N LEU A 20 29.59 -2.65 4.85
CA LEU A 20 29.97 -1.25 5.08
C LEU A 20 29.61 -0.75 6.49
N LYS A 21 28.58 -1.34 7.12
CA LYS A 21 28.08 -0.92 8.43
C LYS A 21 28.51 -1.81 9.59
N GLU A 22 28.79 -3.08 9.34
CA GLU A 22 29.24 -4.05 10.37
C GLU A 22 30.75 -4.36 10.31
N ASP A 23 31.49 -3.66 9.42
CA ASP A 23 32.94 -3.76 9.16
C ASP A 23 33.43 -5.13 8.63
N SER A 24 33.04 -6.23 9.27
CA SER A 24 33.27 -7.60 8.79
C SER A 24 32.21 -8.57 9.32
N LEU A 25 31.95 -9.67 8.62
CA LEU A 25 30.98 -10.69 9.05
C LEU A 25 31.44 -12.10 8.67
N SER A 26 31.10 -13.09 9.50
CA SER A 26 31.24 -14.50 9.11
C SER A 26 30.23 -14.87 8.02
N LEU A 27 30.48 -15.97 7.30
CA LEU A 27 29.51 -16.49 6.32
C LEU A 27 28.12 -16.66 6.95
N LYS A 28 28.10 -17.27 8.14
CA LYS A 28 26.88 -17.47 8.93
C LYS A 28 26.20 -16.13 9.20
N GLY A 29 26.92 -15.12 9.72
CA GLY A 29 26.35 -13.80 9.98
C GLY A 29 25.74 -13.13 8.73
N LEU A 30 26.37 -13.27 7.56
CA LEU A 30 25.82 -12.78 6.29
C LEU A 30 24.56 -13.55 5.85
N GLU A 31 24.51 -14.86 6.07
CA GLU A 31 23.32 -15.69 5.84
C GLU A 31 22.18 -15.27 6.77
N GLU A 32 22.43 -15.01 8.06
CA GLU A 32 21.42 -14.54 9.02
C GLU A 32 20.82 -13.19 8.58
N ARG A 33 21.65 -12.24 8.15
CA ARG A 33 21.21 -10.92 7.66
C ARG A 33 20.43 -11.01 6.36
N THR A 34 20.88 -11.88 5.46
CA THR A 34 20.21 -12.16 4.19
C THR A 34 18.85 -12.80 4.42
N PHE A 35 18.78 -13.77 5.33
CA PHE A 35 17.53 -14.41 5.73
C PHE A 35 16.53 -13.38 6.25
N ALA A 36 16.94 -12.55 7.21
CA ALA A 36 16.09 -11.52 7.78
C ALA A 36 15.55 -10.56 6.70
N PHE A 37 16.41 -10.14 5.76
CA PHE A 37 16.02 -9.25 4.67
C PHE A 37 15.06 -9.92 3.67
N VAL A 38 15.44 -11.06 3.10
CA VAL A 38 14.68 -11.75 2.06
C VAL A 38 13.34 -12.23 2.60
N TYR A 39 13.34 -12.87 3.77
CA TYR A 39 12.16 -13.53 4.30
C TYR A 39 11.10 -12.53 4.78
N HIS A 40 11.53 -11.40 5.36
CA HIS A 40 10.60 -10.36 5.77
C HIS A 40 9.89 -9.70 4.58
N PHE A 41 10.62 -9.32 3.53
CA PHE A 41 10.03 -8.72 2.33
C PHE A 41 9.15 -9.72 1.56
N HIS A 42 9.54 -10.99 1.57
CA HIS A 42 8.76 -12.05 0.95
C HIS A 42 7.45 -12.32 1.73
N GLY A 43 7.51 -12.38 3.07
CA GLY A 43 6.36 -12.50 3.96
C GLY A 43 5.42 -11.29 3.91
N PHE A 44 5.97 -10.09 3.72
CA PHE A 44 5.18 -8.88 3.56
C PHE A 44 4.46 -8.85 2.22
N GLY A 45 5.17 -9.17 1.13
CA GLY A 45 4.57 -9.33 -0.20
C GLY A 45 3.46 -10.38 -0.19
N TYR A 46 3.68 -11.51 0.49
CA TYR A 46 2.70 -12.58 0.65
C TYR A 46 1.45 -12.13 1.41
N SER A 47 1.62 -11.59 2.62
CA SER A 47 0.48 -11.17 3.46
C SER A 47 -0.33 -10.02 2.85
N LEU A 48 0.34 -9.09 2.17
CA LEU A 48 -0.30 -7.98 1.48
C LEU A 48 -1.05 -8.46 0.23
N HIS A 49 -0.45 -9.34 -0.58
CA HIS A 49 -1.11 -9.94 -1.73
C HIS A 49 -2.31 -10.79 -1.30
N GLU A 50 -2.17 -11.63 -0.27
CA GLU A 50 -3.26 -12.44 0.28
C GLU A 50 -4.42 -11.57 0.76
N GLY A 51 -4.12 -10.51 1.52
CA GLY A 51 -5.12 -9.60 2.07
C GLY A 51 -5.87 -8.83 0.99
N VAL A 52 -5.15 -8.37 -0.05
CA VAL A 52 -5.74 -7.66 -1.19
C VAL A 52 -6.56 -8.61 -2.04
N GLU A 53 -6.02 -9.78 -2.38
CA GLU A 53 -6.67 -10.76 -3.24
C GLU A 53 -7.91 -11.38 -2.58
N LYS A 54 -7.88 -11.72 -1.27
CA LYS A 54 -9.07 -12.14 -0.52
C LYS A 54 -10.17 -11.07 -0.51
N LYS A 55 -9.81 -9.79 -0.44
CA LYS A 55 -10.78 -8.69 -0.42
C LYS A 55 -11.37 -8.44 -1.81
N ILE A 56 -10.54 -8.53 -2.85
CA ILE A 56 -10.96 -8.43 -4.25
C ILE A 56 -11.85 -9.63 -4.62
N TYR A 57 -11.47 -10.86 -4.33
CA TYR A 57 -12.33 -12.02 -4.62
C TYR A 57 -13.53 -12.12 -3.69
N GLY A 58 -13.43 -11.70 -2.43
CA GLY A 58 -14.59 -11.56 -1.55
C GLY A 58 -15.61 -10.56 -2.10
N PHE A 59 -15.16 -9.54 -2.83
CA PHE A 59 -16.01 -8.62 -3.57
C PHE A 59 -16.52 -9.23 -4.88
N LEU A 60 -15.65 -9.84 -5.71
CA LEU A 60 -16.00 -10.41 -7.02
C LEU A 60 -16.88 -11.68 -6.92
N SER A 61 -16.75 -12.48 -5.86
CA SER A 61 -17.61 -13.65 -5.61
C SER A 61 -19.05 -13.28 -5.33
N ARG A 62 -19.32 -12.06 -4.82
CA ARG A 62 -20.68 -11.51 -4.73
C ARG A 62 -21.31 -11.26 -6.10
N PHE A 63 -20.50 -11.24 -7.15
CA PHE A 63 -20.91 -11.14 -8.56
C PHE A 63 -20.74 -12.47 -9.31
N GLY A 64 -20.61 -13.60 -8.59
CA GLY A 64 -20.56 -14.94 -9.19
C GLY A 64 -19.21 -15.35 -9.79
N TYR A 65 -18.15 -14.55 -9.61
CA TYR A 65 -16.82 -14.91 -10.07
C TYR A 65 -16.17 -15.92 -9.11
N GLN A 66 -15.82 -17.10 -9.61
CA GLN A 66 -14.95 -18.05 -8.94
C GLN A 66 -13.63 -18.15 -9.71
N PRO A 67 -12.46 -18.00 -9.05
CA PRO A 67 -11.18 -18.16 -9.72
C PRO A 67 -10.98 -19.61 -10.18
N GLU A 68 -10.50 -19.79 -11.42
CA GLU A 68 -10.19 -21.10 -12.04
C GLU A 68 -9.06 -21.86 -11.30
N GLU A 69 -8.18 -21.14 -10.61
CA GLU A 69 -7.03 -21.69 -9.90
C GLU A 69 -7.14 -21.37 -8.41
N ASP A 70 -6.94 -22.38 -7.56
CA ASP A 70 -6.85 -22.20 -6.11
C ASP A 70 -5.72 -21.23 -5.75
N TYR A 71 -6.00 -20.30 -4.83
CA TYR A 71 -5.06 -19.32 -4.32
C TYR A 71 -3.75 -20.00 -3.87
N SER A 72 -3.86 -21.15 -3.19
CA SER A 72 -2.71 -21.91 -2.72
C SER A 72 -1.77 -22.33 -3.88
N ALA A 73 -2.32 -22.70 -5.02
CA ALA A 73 -1.59 -23.16 -6.21
C ALA A 73 -0.95 -22.00 -6.99
N ARG A 74 -1.67 -20.88 -7.16
CA ARG A 74 -1.12 -19.64 -7.74
C ARG A 74 -0.01 -19.07 -6.88
N MET A 75 -0.21 -19.11 -5.57
CA MET A 75 0.78 -18.65 -4.62
C MET A 75 2.04 -19.52 -4.62
N LYS A 76 1.88 -20.84 -4.76
CA LYS A 76 3.00 -21.75 -4.95
C LYS A 76 3.82 -21.36 -6.19
N LYS A 77 3.16 -21.09 -7.33
CA LYS A 77 3.84 -20.59 -8.55
C LYS A 77 4.50 -19.22 -8.37
N TRP A 78 3.87 -18.29 -7.65
CA TRP A 78 4.46 -16.97 -7.39
C TRP A 78 5.68 -17.08 -6.47
N ARG A 79 5.63 -17.92 -5.44
CA ARG A 79 6.78 -18.29 -4.60
C ARG A 79 7.90 -18.88 -5.43
N GLU A 80 7.66 -19.97 -6.15
CA GLU A 80 8.66 -20.64 -7.01
C GLU A 80 9.29 -19.69 -8.05
N LYS A 81 8.54 -18.69 -8.53
CA LYS A 81 9.01 -17.70 -9.50
C LYS A 81 9.89 -16.58 -8.90
N HIS A 82 9.66 -16.20 -7.65
CA HIS A 82 10.38 -15.12 -6.96
C HIS A 82 11.41 -15.63 -5.95
N GLU A 83 11.32 -16.89 -5.52
CA GLU A 83 12.33 -17.68 -4.81
C GLU A 83 13.45 -18.11 -5.76
N LYS A 84 14.09 -17.14 -6.43
CA LYS A 84 15.41 -17.45 -6.98
C LYS A 84 16.37 -17.62 -5.82
N GLN A 85 16.95 -18.82 -5.76
CA GLN A 85 17.88 -19.25 -4.72
C GLN A 85 19.05 -18.28 -4.61
N ILE A 86 19.12 -17.57 -3.48
CA ILE A 86 20.23 -16.69 -3.16
C ILE A 86 21.24 -17.53 -2.37
N ASN A 87 22.32 -17.94 -3.03
CA ASN A 87 23.44 -18.59 -2.37
C ASN A 87 24.45 -17.51 -1.95
N VAL A 88 24.45 -17.17 -0.66
CA VAL A 88 25.30 -16.11 -0.10
C VAL A 88 26.78 -16.40 -0.36
N GLN A 89 27.20 -17.66 -0.22
CA GLN A 89 28.58 -18.07 -0.45
C GLN A 89 29.03 -17.81 -1.90
N LEU A 90 28.24 -18.22 -2.90
CA LEU A 90 28.56 -18.00 -4.32
C LEU A 90 28.64 -16.51 -4.66
N GLU A 91 27.81 -15.69 -4.03
CA GLU A 91 27.81 -14.23 -4.25
C GLU A 91 29.02 -13.58 -3.57
N CYS A 92 29.41 -14.06 -2.38
CA CYS A 92 30.66 -13.66 -1.74
C CYS A 92 31.90 -14.05 -2.57
N GLU A 93 31.95 -15.28 -3.09
CA GLU A 93 33.03 -15.75 -3.99
C GLU A 93 33.13 -14.87 -5.24
N SER A 94 31.99 -14.57 -5.88
CA SER A 94 31.96 -13.66 -7.03
C SER A 94 32.41 -12.24 -6.69
N LEU A 95 32.11 -11.73 -5.50
CA LEU A 95 32.57 -10.42 -5.04
C LEU A 95 34.07 -10.41 -4.71
N ILE A 96 34.63 -11.52 -4.23
CA ILE A 96 36.08 -11.70 -4.06
C ILE A 96 36.77 -11.66 -5.43
N GLU A 97 36.26 -12.40 -6.42
CA GLU A 97 36.80 -12.38 -7.80
C GLU A 97 36.77 -10.97 -8.42
N GLN A 98 35.77 -10.17 -8.09
CA GLN A 98 35.65 -8.78 -8.52
C GLN A 98 36.57 -7.79 -7.77
N GLY A 99 37.28 -8.28 -6.75
CA GLY A 99 38.14 -7.49 -5.86
C GLY A 99 37.37 -6.57 -4.92
N MET A 100 36.10 -6.88 -4.62
CA MET A 100 35.24 -6.09 -3.72
C MET A 100 35.29 -6.59 -2.27
N LEU A 101 35.54 -7.88 -2.07
CA LEU A 101 35.64 -8.51 -0.76
C LEU A 101 36.99 -9.20 -0.57
N LYS A 102 37.38 -9.39 0.69
CA LYS A 102 38.48 -10.26 1.11
C LYS A 102 38.09 -11.01 2.40
N LEU A 103 38.80 -12.09 2.70
CA LEU A 103 38.71 -12.80 3.98
C LEU A 103 39.83 -12.33 4.90
N ASN A 104 39.50 -11.99 6.14
CA ASN A 104 40.48 -11.64 7.16
C ASN A 104 41.08 -12.88 7.84
N GLU A 105 42.00 -12.67 8.78
CA GLU A 105 42.67 -13.76 9.54
C GLU A 105 41.71 -14.64 10.36
N GLU A 106 40.51 -14.13 10.66
CA GLU A 106 39.45 -14.82 11.41
C GLU A 106 38.44 -15.54 10.49
N ASN A 107 38.71 -15.67 9.19
CA ASN A 107 37.77 -16.20 8.17
C ASN A 107 36.45 -15.41 8.08
N ARG A 108 36.51 -14.09 8.26
CA ARG A 108 35.35 -13.18 8.08
C ARG A 108 35.51 -12.38 6.81
N TYR A 109 34.40 -12.17 6.12
CA TYR A 109 34.33 -11.31 4.94
C TYR A 109 34.42 -9.86 5.36
N GLU A 110 35.28 -9.11 4.71
CA GLU A 110 35.47 -7.67 4.87
C GLU A 110 35.57 -6.99 3.50
N LEU A 111 35.21 -5.71 3.45
CA LEU A 111 35.33 -4.92 2.23
C LEU A 111 36.81 -4.64 1.92
N THR A 112 37.17 -4.72 0.64
CA THR A 112 38.39 -4.07 0.13
C THR A 112 38.16 -2.56 0.02
N GLU A 113 39.22 -1.78 -0.22
CA GLU A 113 39.08 -0.34 -0.46
C GLU A 113 38.12 -0.04 -1.61
N LYS A 114 38.29 -0.78 -2.73
CA LYS A 114 37.39 -0.72 -3.88
C LYS A 114 35.95 -1.11 -3.53
N GLY A 115 35.77 -2.14 -2.70
CA GLY A 115 34.46 -2.57 -2.22
C GLY A 115 33.78 -1.51 -1.33
N ARG A 116 34.56 -0.83 -0.49
CA ARG A 116 34.10 0.26 0.38
C ARG A 116 33.63 1.46 -0.43
N GLU A 117 34.42 1.91 -1.41
CA GLU A 117 34.03 3.00 -2.32
C GLU A 117 32.72 2.70 -3.07
N GLU A 118 32.57 1.48 -3.61
CA GLU A 118 31.34 1.09 -4.31
C GLU A 118 30.15 1.00 -3.36
N ALA A 119 30.34 0.44 -2.16
CA ALA A 119 29.31 0.36 -1.13
C ALA A 119 28.81 1.76 -0.71
N GLU A 120 29.73 2.70 -0.46
CA GLU A 120 29.39 4.09 -0.11
C GLU A 120 28.62 4.80 -1.22
N LYS A 121 29.01 4.57 -2.48
CA LYS A 121 28.30 5.09 -3.64
C LYS A 121 26.87 4.55 -3.72
N ILE A 122 26.68 3.24 -3.53
CA ILE A 122 25.36 2.60 -3.53
C ILE A 122 24.47 3.19 -2.43
N VAL A 123 24.99 3.32 -1.20
CA VAL A 123 24.23 3.90 -0.08
C VAL A 123 23.84 5.34 -0.38
N LYS A 124 24.77 6.15 -0.89
CA LYS A 124 24.51 7.57 -1.22
C LYS A 124 23.51 7.75 -2.35
N GLU A 125 23.56 6.91 -3.39
CA GLU A 125 22.57 6.91 -4.47
C GLU A 125 21.18 6.51 -3.95
N MET A 126 21.12 5.48 -3.09
CA MET A 126 19.88 5.01 -2.49
C MET A 126 19.27 6.05 -1.54
N GLU A 127 20.08 6.73 -0.73
CA GLU A 127 19.64 7.81 0.16
C GLU A 127 19.06 8.98 -0.64
N LYS A 128 19.76 9.43 -1.70
CA LYS A 128 19.27 10.49 -2.61
C LYS A 128 17.95 10.11 -3.28
N ALA A 129 17.85 8.89 -3.79
CA ALA A 129 16.63 8.40 -4.43
C ALA A 129 15.47 8.36 -3.40
N THR A 130 15.75 7.90 -2.19
CA THR A 130 14.77 7.80 -1.10
C THR A 130 14.27 9.17 -0.67
N ILE A 131 15.17 10.14 -0.47
CA ILE A 131 14.82 11.52 -0.10
C ILE A 131 13.98 12.15 -1.21
N SER A 132 14.40 12.02 -2.47
CA SER A 132 13.66 12.58 -3.62
C SER A 132 12.24 12.02 -3.73
N ILE A 133 12.09 10.68 -3.65
CA ILE A 133 10.78 10.03 -3.71
C ILE A 133 9.92 10.42 -2.50
N ARG A 134 10.51 10.44 -1.30
CA ARG A 134 9.79 10.82 -0.08
C ARG A 134 9.29 12.24 -0.15
N ASP A 135 10.13 13.18 -0.55
CA ASP A 135 9.80 14.60 -0.47
C ASP A 135 8.90 15.05 -1.64
N ARG A 136 9.08 14.48 -2.85
CA ARG A 136 8.29 14.86 -4.04
C ARG A 136 7.00 14.08 -4.23
N LEU A 137 6.90 12.85 -3.75
CA LEU A 137 5.70 12.02 -3.90
C LEU A 137 5.10 11.73 -2.53
N LEU A 138 5.85 11.13 -1.61
CA LEU A 138 5.27 10.60 -0.37
C LEU A 138 5.17 11.61 0.79
N SER A 139 5.33 12.91 0.49
CA SER A 139 5.14 13.97 1.48
C SER A 139 3.66 14.39 1.51
N PRO A 140 3.11 14.77 2.68
CA PRO A 140 1.71 15.15 2.77
C PRO A 140 1.33 16.30 1.83
N THR A 141 2.22 17.29 1.73
CA THR A 141 2.02 18.48 0.89
C THR A 141 2.09 18.16 -0.60
N ALA A 142 3.04 17.31 -1.02
CA ALA A 142 3.10 16.90 -2.43
C ALA A 142 1.93 15.99 -2.81
N THR A 143 1.49 15.11 -1.90
CA THR A 143 0.31 14.27 -2.12
C THR A 143 -0.94 15.10 -2.27
N ALA A 144 -1.22 16.02 -1.35
CA ALA A 144 -2.36 16.93 -1.46
C ALA A 144 -2.32 17.75 -2.75
N ARG A 145 -1.16 18.28 -3.14
CA ARG A 145 -1.00 19.01 -4.41
C ARG A 145 -1.30 18.13 -5.62
N ASN A 146 -0.73 16.93 -5.67
CA ASN A 146 -0.92 16.02 -6.80
C ASN A 146 -2.38 15.57 -6.90
N THR A 147 -3.07 15.36 -5.77
CA THR A 147 -4.51 15.10 -5.69
C THR A 147 -5.30 16.24 -6.33
N VAL A 148 -5.11 17.48 -5.88
CA VAL A 148 -5.85 18.65 -6.41
C VAL A 148 -5.65 18.83 -7.91
N ILE A 149 -4.42 18.61 -8.41
CA ILE A 149 -4.14 18.67 -9.85
C ILE A 149 -4.90 17.56 -10.60
N ALA A 150 -4.88 16.34 -10.09
CA ALA A 150 -5.60 15.23 -10.71
C ALA A 150 -7.11 15.46 -10.72
N ASP A 151 -7.69 15.85 -9.59
CA ASP A 151 -9.12 16.11 -9.45
C ASP A 151 -9.58 17.27 -10.35
N PHE A 152 -8.76 18.32 -10.50
CA PHE A 152 -9.02 19.40 -11.45
C PHE A 152 -9.15 18.88 -12.90
N PHE A 153 -8.19 18.07 -13.36
CA PHE A 153 -8.24 17.52 -14.72
C PHE A 153 -9.41 16.54 -14.90
N LEU A 154 -9.73 15.75 -13.87
CA LEU A 154 -10.90 14.87 -13.89
C LEU A 154 -12.20 15.66 -13.96
N ALA A 155 -12.36 16.71 -13.16
CA ALA A 155 -13.54 17.56 -13.17
C ALA A 155 -13.76 18.22 -14.54
N VAL A 156 -12.71 18.80 -15.13
CA VAL A 156 -12.77 19.40 -16.47
C VAL A 156 -13.16 18.36 -17.53
N MET A 157 -12.53 17.20 -17.51
CA MET A 157 -12.82 16.12 -18.46
C MET A 157 -14.26 15.61 -18.32
N LYS A 158 -14.72 15.37 -17.09
CA LYS A 158 -16.09 14.91 -16.79
C LYS A 158 -17.13 15.94 -17.25
N LEU A 159 -16.96 17.22 -16.89
CA LEU A 159 -17.92 18.27 -17.26
C LEU A 159 -18.02 18.47 -18.78
N LEU A 160 -16.89 18.50 -19.49
CA LEU A 160 -16.88 18.64 -20.95
C LEU A 160 -17.57 17.44 -21.62
N ALA A 161 -17.23 16.23 -21.20
CA ALA A 161 -17.83 15.02 -21.75
C ALA A 161 -19.32 14.89 -21.37
N GLY A 162 -19.70 15.30 -20.17
CA GLY A 162 -21.08 15.35 -19.71
C GLY A 162 -21.92 16.31 -20.56
N PHE A 163 -21.39 17.49 -20.85
CA PHE A 163 -22.05 18.46 -21.74
C PHE A 163 -22.22 17.93 -23.17
N PHE A 164 -21.18 17.36 -23.78
CA PHE A 164 -21.26 16.83 -25.14
C PHE A 164 -22.12 15.57 -25.27
N SER A 165 -22.18 14.75 -24.22
CA SER A 165 -23.00 13.54 -24.19
C SER A 165 -24.43 13.79 -23.73
N ALA A 166 -24.71 14.97 -23.16
CA ALA A 166 -25.94 15.30 -22.44
C ALA A 166 -26.26 14.32 -21.27
N SER A 167 -25.24 13.68 -20.68
CA SER A 167 -25.39 12.85 -19.47
C SER A 167 -25.47 13.72 -18.24
N VAL A 168 -26.59 13.65 -17.51
CA VAL A 168 -26.78 14.38 -16.26
C VAL A 168 -25.99 13.73 -15.13
N GLY A 169 -25.88 12.41 -15.13
CA GLY A 169 -25.05 11.69 -14.16
C GLY A 169 -23.59 12.13 -14.21
N LEU A 170 -23.01 12.22 -15.42
CA LEU A 170 -21.64 12.67 -15.62
C LEU A 170 -21.45 14.17 -15.33
N ILE A 171 -22.44 15.01 -15.66
CA ILE A 171 -22.41 16.43 -15.28
C ILE A 171 -22.44 16.57 -13.75
N ALA A 172 -23.27 15.79 -13.06
CA ALA A 172 -23.38 15.82 -11.61
C ALA A 172 -22.06 15.43 -10.94
N ASP A 173 -21.45 14.32 -11.36
CA ASP A 173 -20.15 13.88 -10.84
C ASP A 173 -19.03 14.87 -11.18
N GLY A 174 -19.00 15.37 -12.41
CA GLY A 174 -18.05 16.42 -12.79
C GLY A 174 -18.19 17.70 -11.98
N ALA A 175 -19.42 18.09 -11.62
CA ALA A 175 -19.69 19.28 -10.83
C ALA A 175 -19.32 19.08 -9.35
N ASP A 176 -19.57 17.89 -8.78
CA ASP A 176 -19.09 17.49 -7.45
C ASP A 176 -17.56 17.59 -7.37
N ALA A 177 -16.85 16.98 -8.32
CA ALA A 177 -15.39 17.05 -8.39
C ALA A 177 -14.86 18.49 -8.59
N ALA A 178 -15.61 19.35 -9.29
CA ALA A 178 -15.26 20.75 -9.46
C ALA A 178 -15.42 21.54 -8.15
N VAL A 179 -16.51 21.30 -7.41
CA VAL A 179 -16.73 21.84 -6.06
C VAL A 179 -15.59 21.43 -5.14
N ASP A 180 -15.19 20.16 -5.12
CA ASP A 180 -14.05 19.67 -4.31
C ASP A 180 -12.75 20.42 -4.63
N THR A 181 -12.46 20.58 -5.93
CA THR A 181 -11.26 21.25 -6.41
C THR A 181 -11.23 22.74 -6.06
N VAL A 182 -12.37 23.43 -6.22
CA VAL A 182 -12.52 24.84 -5.85
C VAL A 182 -12.42 25.00 -4.34
N SER A 183 -13.03 24.11 -3.57
CA SER A 183 -12.95 24.09 -2.11
C SER A 183 -11.51 24.03 -1.62
N ALA A 184 -10.72 23.10 -2.15
CA ALA A 184 -9.30 22.99 -1.83
C ALA A 184 -8.50 24.27 -2.17
N SER A 185 -8.82 24.89 -3.31
CA SER A 185 -8.16 26.13 -3.76
C SER A 185 -8.53 27.34 -2.92
N VAL A 186 -9.81 27.46 -2.55
CA VAL A 186 -10.36 28.56 -1.76
C VAL A 186 -9.91 28.49 -0.31
N VAL A 187 -9.84 27.30 0.28
CA VAL A 187 -9.26 27.10 1.62
C VAL A 187 -7.79 27.53 1.63
N TRP A 188 -7.00 27.11 0.64
CA TRP A 188 -5.60 27.51 0.53
C TRP A 188 -5.42 29.04 0.42
N ALA A 189 -6.22 29.69 -0.41
CA ALA A 189 -6.22 31.15 -0.53
C ALA A 189 -6.70 31.85 0.75
N GLY A 190 -7.74 31.32 1.39
CA GLY A 190 -8.31 31.81 2.63
C GLY A 190 -7.29 31.88 3.76
N ILE A 191 -6.49 30.82 3.92
CA ILE A 191 -5.39 30.76 4.90
C ILE A 191 -4.32 31.81 4.56
N LYS A 192 -3.92 31.88 3.28
CA LYS A 192 -2.88 32.83 2.83
C LYS A 192 -3.27 34.29 3.04
N PHE A 193 -4.54 34.63 2.86
CA PHE A 193 -5.06 36.00 2.97
C PHE A 193 -5.81 36.28 4.28
N LYS A 194 -5.83 35.35 5.24
CA LYS A 194 -6.58 35.43 6.51
C LYS A 194 -8.07 35.75 6.30
N LYS A 195 -8.68 35.16 5.27
CA LYS A 195 -10.11 35.31 4.89
C LYS A 195 -10.82 33.95 4.82
N GLU A 196 -10.47 33.03 5.71
CA GLU A 196 -10.95 31.64 5.74
C GLU A 196 -12.48 31.55 5.78
N PHE A 197 -13.13 32.39 6.58
CA PHE A 197 -14.59 32.44 6.69
C PHE A 197 -15.28 32.82 5.38
N LEU A 198 -14.78 33.85 4.69
CA LEU A 198 -15.35 34.30 3.40
C LEU A 198 -15.15 33.25 2.31
N GLY A 199 -14.01 32.56 2.31
CA GLY A 199 -13.75 31.44 1.41
C GLY A 199 -14.71 30.28 1.63
N THR A 200 -14.91 29.87 2.89
CA THR A 200 -15.82 28.78 3.26
C THR A 200 -17.26 29.10 2.87
N LEU A 201 -17.70 30.36 3.03
CA LEU A 201 -19.04 30.79 2.60
C LEU A 201 -19.24 30.72 1.08
N ILE A 202 -18.20 31.05 0.29
CA ILE A 202 -18.23 30.92 -1.17
C ILE A 202 -18.38 29.45 -1.58
N VAL A 203 -17.63 28.55 -0.95
CA VAL A 203 -17.71 27.11 -1.19
C VAL A 203 -19.12 26.58 -0.90
N ILE A 204 -19.65 26.88 0.29
CA ILE A 204 -21.01 26.48 0.69
C ILE A 204 -22.04 26.98 -0.33
N SER A 205 -21.93 28.24 -0.76
CA SER A 205 -22.84 28.82 -1.76
C SER A 205 -22.76 28.08 -3.10
N MET A 206 -21.54 27.74 -3.55
CA MET A 206 -21.32 26.97 -4.78
C MET A 206 -21.90 25.56 -4.68
N MET A 207 -21.77 24.89 -3.52
CA MET A 207 -22.37 23.57 -3.27
C MET A 207 -23.89 23.63 -3.43
N PHE A 208 -24.56 24.59 -2.78
CA PHE A 208 -26.01 24.73 -2.88
C PHE A 208 -26.48 25.06 -4.31
N ILE A 209 -25.81 25.99 -4.99
CA ILE A 209 -26.13 26.32 -6.40
C ILE A 209 -25.97 25.09 -7.29
N THR A 210 -24.87 24.34 -7.12
CA THR A 210 -24.58 23.14 -7.91
C THR A 210 -25.62 22.05 -7.65
N ALA A 211 -25.91 21.74 -6.38
CA ALA A 211 -26.90 20.74 -6.00
C ALA A 211 -28.30 21.07 -6.54
N ILE A 212 -28.74 22.33 -6.44
CA ILE A 212 -30.04 22.77 -6.95
C ILE A 212 -30.07 22.69 -8.47
N SER A 213 -29.03 23.17 -9.16
CA SER A 213 -29.00 23.23 -10.62
C SER A 213 -28.97 21.82 -11.24
N VAL A 214 -28.07 20.96 -10.75
CA VAL A 214 -27.95 19.57 -11.19
C VAL A 214 -29.19 18.77 -10.79
N GLY A 215 -29.71 18.98 -9.57
CA GLY A 215 -30.91 18.31 -9.09
C GLY A 215 -32.15 18.67 -9.93
N TYR A 216 -32.32 19.96 -10.26
CA TYR A 216 -33.41 20.42 -11.13
C TYR A 216 -33.34 19.77 -12.52
N GLU A 217 -32.16 19.78 -13.16
CA GLU A 217 -31.95 19.14 -14.46
C GLU A 217 -32.23 17.63 -14.39
N SER A 218 -31.76 16.97 -13.34
CA SER A 218 -31.96 15.53 -13.12
C SER A 218 -33.44 15.18 -12.95
N VAL A 219 -34.17 15.92 -12.13
CA VAL A 219 -35.61 15.72 -11.92
C VAL A 219 -36.40 16.00 -13.19
N THR A 220 -36.04 17.07 -13.92
CA THR A 220 -36.66 17.41 -15.20
C THR A 220 -36.49 16.26 -16.19
N LYS A 221 -35.28 15.70 -16.35
CA LYS A 221 -35.08 14.53 -17.23
C LYS A 221 -35.80 13.26 -16.76
N ILE A 222 -36.03 13.08 -15.46
CA ILE A 222 -36.86 11.97 -14.98
C ILE A 222 -38.32 12.19 -15.39
N ILE A 223 -38.87 13.38 -15.17
CA ILE A 223 -40.24 13.73 -15.55
C ILE A 223 -40.43 13.61 -17.06
N ASP A 224 -39.47 14.13 -17.83
CA ASP A 224 -39.48 14.03 -19.28
C ASP A 224 -39.42 12.57 -19.73
N ALA A 225 -38.69 11.68 -19.03
CA ALA A 225 -38.57 10.26 -19.40
C ALA A 225 -39.88 9.50 -19.18
N ILE A 226 -40.71 10.00 -18.27
CA ILE A 226 -42.02 9.44 -17.95
C ILE A 226 -43.10 10.02 -18.88
N THR A 227 -42.96 11.27 -19.31
CA THR A 227 -44.00 12.02 -20.04
C THR A 227 -43.77 12.09 -21.56
N VAL A 228 -42.53 11.93 -22.03
CA VAL A 228 -42.10 12.01 -23.43
C VAL A 228 -41.02 10.95 -23.72
N THR A 229 -40.93 10.45 -24.96
CA THR A 229 -39.77 9.67 -25.41
C THR A 229 -38.54 10.58 -25.53
N ILE A 230 -37.66 10.62 -24.52
CA ILE A 230 -36.41 11.39 -24.58
C ILE A 230 -35.40 10.68 -25.52
N PRO A 231 -34.59 11.44 -26.28
CA PRO A 231 -33.36 10.89 -26.84
C PRO A 231 -32.43 10.31 -25.73
N PRO A 232 -31.83 9.13 -25.94
CA PRO A 232 -30.81 8.61 -25.04
C PRO A 232 -29.62 9.58 -24.94
N ILE A 233 -28.72 9.32 -23.98
CA ILE A 233 -27.41 9.98 -23.94
C ILE A 233 -26.83 9.97 -25.35
N SER A 234 -26.43 11.14 -25.88
CA SER A 234 -26.01 11.30 -27.27
C SER A 234 -24.75 10.49 -27.57
N MET A 235 -23.88 10.33 -26.58
CA MET A 235 -22.58 9.66 -26.70
C MET A 235 -22.30 8.77 -25.47
N PRO A 236 -23.01 7.64 -25.27
CA PRO A 236 -22.88 6.84 -24.05
C PRO A 236 -21.50 6.20 -23.92
N TYR A 237 -20.84 5.86 -25.04
CA TYR A 237 -19.47 5.35 -25.03
C TYR A 237 -18.44 6.38 -24.57
N LEU A 238 -18.67 7.68 -24.82
CA LEU A 238 -17.82 8.75 -24.31
C LEU A 238 -17.92 8.81 -22.78
N VAL A 239 -19.14 8.71 -22.24
CA VAL A 239 -19.39 8.67 -20.79
C VAL A 239 -18.67 7.48 -20.15
N ILE A 240 -18.84 6.28 -20.72
CA ILE A 240 -18.17 5.07 -20.22
C ILE A 240 -16.65 5.21 -20.25
N ALA A 241 -16.08 5.77 -21.32
CA ALA A 241 -14.63 5.94 -21.44
C ALA A 241 -14.09 6.94 -20.41
N VAL A 242 -14.73 8.10 -20.27
CA VAL A 242 -14.32 9.16 -19.35
C VAL A 242 -14.45 8.70 -17.90
N GLU A 243 -15.57 8.07 -17.54
CA GLU A 243 -15.75 7.53 -16.19
C GLU A 243 -14.87 6.32 -15.92
N GLY A 244 -14.55 5.50 -16.93
CA GLY A 244 -13.57 4.43 -16.79
C GLY A 244 -12.19 4.97 -16.41
N ILE A 245 -11.76 6.06 -17.04
CA ILE A 245 -10.51 6.76 -16.69
C ILE A 245 -10.62 7.35 -15.28
N ALA A 246 -11.72 8.03 -14.96
CA ALA A 246 -11.93 8.64 -13.65
C ALA A 246 -11.94 7.60 -12.53
N LEU A 247 -12.59 6.45 -12.73
CA LEU A 247 -12.64 5.34 -11.78
C LEU A 247 -11.24 4.81 -11.48
N VAL A 248 -10.42 4.59 -12.52
CA VAL A 248 -9.03 4.12 -12.33
C VAL A 248 -8.20 5.18 -11.63
N ALA A 249 -8.32 6.45 -12.00
CA ALA A 249 -7.62 7.56 -11.37
C ALA A 249 -8.00 7.71 -9.90
N ALA A 250 -9.30 7.67 -9.58
CA ALA A 250 -9.84 7.73 -8.22
C ALA A 250 -9.38 6.53 -7.38
N ALA A 251 -9.30 5.33 -7.96
CA ALA A 251 -8.72 4.17 -7.29
C ALA A 251 -7.24 4.35 -6.96
N ILE A 252 -6.44 4.85 -7.91
CA ILE A 252 -5.02 5.16 -7.70
C ILE A 252 -4.86 6.22 -6.59
N LEU A 253 -5.63 7.31 -6.66
CA LEU A 253 -5.64 8.38 -5.68
C LEU A 253 -6.04 7.86 -4.29
N HIS A 254 -7.09 7.05 -4.19
CA HIS A 254 -7.51 6.40 -2.95
C HIS A 254 -6.34 5.67 -2.30
N PHE A 255 -5.68 4.75 -3.00
CA PHE A 255 -4.57 3.98 -2.41
C PHE A 255 -3.36 4.85 -2.09
N TYR A 256 -3.03 5.80 -2.97
CA TYR A 256 -1.90 6.71 -2.81
C TYR A 256 -2.07 7.62 -1.58
N GLN A 257 -3.20 8.33 -1.49
CA GLN A 257 -3.54 9.21 -0.36
C GLN A 257 -3.67 8.42 0.94
N ARG A 258 -4.30 7.23 0.90
CA ARG A 258 -4.39 6.35 2.07
C ARG A 258 -3.01 5.96 2.56
N TYR A 259 -2.10 5.58 1.67
CA TYR A 259 -0.75 5.20 2.05
C TYR A 259 0.02 6.36 2.67
N VAL A 260 0.06 7.52 2.00
CA VAL A 260 0.81 8.68 2.48
C VAL A 260 0.20 9.27 3.75
N GLY A 261 -1.13 9.34 3.82
CA GLY A 261 -1.85 9.83 4.99
C GLY A 261 -1.57 9.00 6.23
N LYS A 262 -1.56 7.66 6.10
CA LYS A 262 -1.23 6.78 7.22
C LYS A 262 0.23 6.90 7.64
N LYS A 263 1.15 6.88 6.67
CA LYS A 263 2.59 6.95 6.94
C LYS A 263 3.00 8.21 7.69
N ASN A 264 2.31 9.32 7.44
CA ASN A 264 2.64 10.63 8.00
C ASN A 264 1.65 11.09 9.10
N GLY A 265 0.73 10.22 9.56
CA GLY A 265 -0.30 10.62 10.53
C GLY A 265 -1.21 11.76 10.06
N SER A 266 -1.37 11.93 8.73
CA SER A 266 -2.14 13.03 8.15
C SER A 266 -3.58 12.60 7.95
N LEU A 267 -4.43 12.97 8.91
CA LEU A 267 -5.87 12.74 8.83
C LEU A 267 -6.50 13.40 7.60
N ALA A 268 -6.03 14.58 7.20
CA ALA A 268 -6.51 15.26 6.00
C ALA A 268 -6.38 14.38 4.74
N LEU A 269 -5.23 13.71 4.57
CA LEU A 269 -5.04 12.77 3.47
C LEU A 269 -5.87 11.49 3.62
N ILE A 270 -6.14 11.06 4.86
CA ILE A 270 -7.06 9.96 5.12
C ILE A 270 -8.49 10.34 4.70
N SER A 271 -8.93 11.56 4.98
CA SER A 271 -10.22 12.07 4.53
C SER A 271 -10.29 12.11 3.01
N GLN A 272 -9.28 12.71 2.35
CA GLN A 272 -9.19 12.74 0.87
C GLN A 272 -9.25 11.34 0.25
N SER A 273 -8.64 10.34 0.90
CA SER A 273 -8.74 8.95 0.45
C SER A 273 -10.15 8.39 0.50
N MET A 274 -11.00 8.84 1.43
CA MET A 274 -12.41 8.46 1.50
C MET A 274 -13.22 9.16 0.41
N ASP A 275 -12.90 10.42 0.12
CA ASP A 275 -13.54 11.15 -0.98
C ASP A 275 -13.22 10.52 -2.33
N SER A 276 -11.94 10.23 -2.59
CA SER A 276 -11.52 9.47 -3.78
C SER A 276 -12.19 8.09 -3.86
N LYS A 277 -12.47 7.44 -2.72
CA LYS A 277 -13.24 6.19 -2.70
C LYS A 277 -14.71 6.41 -3.08
N ASN A 278 -15.31 7.51 -2.65
CA ASN A 278 -16.68 7.87 -3.03
C ASN A 278 -16.75 8.12 -4.55
N HIS A 279 -15.76 8.82 -5.12
CA HIS A 279 -15.63 9.04 -6.56
C HIS A 279 -15.54 7.74 -7.37
N ILE A 280 -14.95 6.66 -6.84
CA ILE A 280 -15.00 5.33 -7.47
C ILE A 280 -16.44 4.81 -7.59
N TYR A 281 -17.23 4.94 -6.51
CA TYR A 281 -18.61 4.45 -6.50
C TYR A 281 -19.53 5.29 -7.38
N VAL A 282 -19.35 6.61 -7.38
CA VAL A 282 -20.10 7.52 -8.26
C VAL A 282 -19.77 7.23 -9.72
N ALA A 283 -18.48 7.15 -10.09
CA ALA A 283 -18.05 6.82 -11.44
C ALA A 283 -18.62 5.47 -11.91
N ALA A 284 -18.61 4.45 -11.05
CA ALA A 284 -19.21 3.16 -11.34
C ALA A 284 -20.73 3.27 -11.57
N ALA A 285 -21.44 4.07 -10.78
CA ALA A 285 -22.86 4.32 -10.97
C ALA A 285 -23.13 5.03 -12.31
N VAL A 286 -22.37 6.08 -12.65
CA VAL A 286 -22.50 6.81 -13.92
C VAL A 286 -22.24 5.89 -15.12
N ILE A 287 -21.22 5.00 -15.05
CA ILE A 287 -20.99 3.97 -16.07
C ILE A 287 -22.22 3.07 -16.23
N ILE A 288 -22.83 2.63 -15.12
CA ILE A 288 -24.06 1.84 -15.16
C ILE A 288 -25.15 2.64 -15.88
N GLY A 289 -25.39 3.90 -15.51
CA GLY A 289 -26.36 4.78 -16.19
C GLY A 289 -26.13 4.86 -17.70
N ALA A 290 -24.88 5.03 -18.12
CA ALA A 290 -24.51 5.07 -19.53
C ALA A 290 -24.75 3.74 -20.26
N VAL A 291 -24.42 2.61 -19.63
CA VAL A 291 -24.70 1.26 -20.17
C VAL A 291 -26.20 1.03 -20.33
N PHE A 292 -27.01 1.40 -19.33
CA PHE A 292 -28.47 1.31 -19.42
C PHE A 292 -29.02 2.18 -20.57
N SER A 293 -28.44 3.37 -20.80
CA SER A 293 -28.81 4.21 -21.94
C SER A 293 -28.49 3.57 -23.29
N VAL A 294 -27.45 2.73 -23.42
CA VAL A 294 -27.17 1.96 -24.65
C VAL A 294 -28.30 0.98 -24.96
N PHE A 295 -28.93 0.41 -23.93
CA PHE A 295 -30.08 -0.48 -24.08
C PHE A 295 -31.44 0.26 -24.17
N GLY A 296 -31.42 1.59 -24.31
CA GLY A 296 -32.63 2.40 -24.43
C GLY A 296 -33.33 2.73 -23.11
N ILE A 297 -32.69 2.44 -21.96
CA ILE A 297 -33.22 2.76 -20.63
C ILE A 297 -32.62 4.10 -20.19
N CYS A 298 -33.30 5.20 -20.54
CA CYS A 298 -32.74 6.55 -20.44
C CYS A 298 -32.84 7.20 -19.05
N PHE A 299 -33.72 6.73 -18.16
CA PHE A 299 -33.97 7.40 -16.87
C PHE A 299 -32.90 7.13 -15.80
N VAL A 300 -32.08 6.08 -15.96
CA VAL A 300 -31.11 5.64 -14.93
C VAL A 300 -30.02 6.69 -14.72
N ASP A 301 -29.52 7.29 -15.79
CA ASP A 301 -28.54 8.39 -15.73
C ASP A 301 -29.05 9.60 -14.93
N ALA A 302 -30.31 9.98 -15.16
CA ALA A 302 -30.94 11.07 -14.42
C ALA A 302 -31.15 10.73 -12.94
N LEU A 303 -31.47 9.47 -12.61
CA LEU A 303 -31.57 9.01 -11.22
C LEU A 303 -30.22 9.10 -10.49
N ILE A 304 -29.12 8.77 -11.18
CA ILE A 304 -27.76 8.94 -10.65
C ILE A 304 -27.46 10.43 -10.44
N GLY A 305 -27.86 11.30 -11.37
CA GLY A 305 -27.77 12.75 -11.22
C GLY A 305 -28.47 13.26 -9.95
N VAL A 306 -29.70 12.79 -9.67
CA VAL A 306 -30.42 13.12 -8.42
C VAL A 306 -29.66 12.63 -7.19
N PHE A 307 -29.13 11.40 -7.24
CA PHE A 307 -28.36 10.83 -6.13
C PHE A 307 -27.12 11.68 -5.82
N VAL A 308 -26.33 12.05 -6.82
CA VAL A 308 -25.13 12.88 -6.64
C VAL A 308 -25.49 14.29 -6.18
N ALA A 309 -26.52 14.92 -6.77
CA ALA A 309 -27.00 16.24 -6.33
C ALA A 309 -27.45 16.22 -4.85
N THR A 310 -28.08 15.14 -4.40
CA THR A 310 -28.48 14.96 -3.00
C THR A 310 -27.27 14.85 -2.09
N ARG A 311 -26.19 14.18 -2.52
CA ARG A 311 -24.94 14.08 -1.76
C ARG A 311 -24.28 15.45 -1.60
N ILE A 312 -24.11 16.20 -2.69
CA ILE A 312 -23.58 17.58 -2.65
C ILE A 312 -24.39 18.44 -1.67
N LEU A 313 -25.72 18.29 -1.67
CA LEU A 313 -26.59 19.04 -0.77
C LEU A 313 -26.37 18.68 0.71
N ILE A 314 -26.26 17.40 1.03
CA ILE A 314 -25.98 16.92 2.39
C ILE A 314 -24.63 17.46 2.86
N ASP A 315 -23.60 17.36 2.03
CA ASP A 315 -22.24 17.79 2.36
C ASP A 315 -22.20 19.32 2.57
N GLY A 316 -22.96 20.08 1.77
CA GLY A 316 -23.13 21.54 1.95
C GLY A 316 -23.82 21.91 3.27
N PHE A 317 -24.82 21.14 3.71
CA PHE A 317 -25.45 21.33 5.01
C PHE A 317 -24.52 20.96 6.18
N GLU A 318 -23.74 19.89 6.06
CA GLU A 318 -22.76 19.48 7.06
C GLU A 318 -21.69 20.56 7.24
N LEU A 319 -21.07 21.01 6.14
CA LEU A 319 -20.09 22.09 6.15
C LEU A 319 -20.66 23.41 6.70
N SER A 320 -21.93 23.72 6.41
CA SER A 320 -22.61 24.88 6.97
C SER A 320 -22.74 24.79 8.50
N LYS A 321 -23.08 23.61 9.03
CA LYS A 321 -23.19 23.37 10.47
C LYS A 321 -21.83 23.50 11.16
N GLU A 322 -20.79 22.88 10.59
CA GLU A 322 -19.43 22.95 11.11
C GLU A 322 -18.88 24.39 11.10
N THR A 323 -19.16 25.14 10.05
CA THR A 323 -18.77 26.56 9.97
C THR A 323 -19.46 27.38 11.06
N LEU A 324 -20.74 27.11 11.33
CA LEU A 324 -21.51 27.77 12.39
C LEU A 324 -21.06 27.36 13.80
N SER A 325 -20.65 26.10 14.02
CA SER A 325 -20.11 25.65 15.31
C SER A 325 -18.69 26.17 15.56
N SER A 326 -17.86 26.27 14.51
CA SER A 326 -16.53 26.88 14.59
C SER A 326 -16.59 28.36 15.00
N ILE A 327 -17.57 29.12 14.46
CA ILE A 327 -17.84 30.50 14.93
C ILE A 327 -18.20 30.54 16.42
N LYS A 328 -18.83 29.48 16.94
CA LYS A 328 -19.24 29.36 18.35
C LYS A 328 -18.12 28.84 19.28
N GLY A 329 -16.96 28.47 18.75
CA GLY A 329 -15.77 28.11 19.54
C GLY A 329 -15.68 26.65 19.99
N GLU A 330 -16.36 25.71 19.33
CA GLU A 330 -16.24 24.28 19.63
C GLU A 330 -15.14 23.62 18.79
N GLU A 331 -14.24 22.85 19.42
CA GLU A 331 -13.18 22.09 18.72
C GLU A 331 -13.73 20.79 18.11
N THR A 332 -13.28 20.45 16.90
CA THR A 332 -13.76 19.29 16.11
C THR A 332 -12.97 18.01 16.40
N ASP A 333 -13.65 16.90 16.71
CA ASP A 333 -13.05 15.56 16.92
C ASP A 333 -12.94 14.75 15.62
N PHE A 334 -11.82 14.05 15.50
CA PHE A 334 -11.32 13.41 14.29
C PHE A 334 -11.02 11.90 14.45
N SER A 335 -11.37 11.33 15.61
CA SER A 335 -11.09 9.95 16.02
C SER A 335 -11.76 8.84 15.18
N LYS A 336 -12.66 9.17 14.25
CA LYS A 336 -13.50 8.25 13.46
C LYS A 336 -12.78 7.47 12.33
N TYR A 337 -11.55 7.83 11.95
CA TYR A 337 -10.92 7.36 10.71
C TYR A 337 -9.74 6.38 10.89
N GLU A 338 -9.99 5.20 11.48
CA GLU A 338 -8.97 4.13 11.61
C GLU A 338 -8.92 3.14 10.43
N ILE A 339 -7.77 2.48 10.21
CA ILE A 339 -7.52 1.70 8.98
C ILE A 339 -6.54 0.50 9.20
N PRO A 340 -6.72 -0.66 8.52
CA PRO A 340 -6.17 -1.98 8.91
C PRO A 340 -4.75 -2.39 8.43
N LEU A 341 -3.92 -1.49 7.88
CA LEU A 341 -2.62 -1.85 7.26
C LEU A 341 -1.57 -2.31 8.28
N GLU A 342 -1.57 -1.72 9.48
CA GLU A 342 -0.66 -2.10 10.56
C GLU A 342 -0.80 -3.57 10.91
N ARG A 343 -2.01 -4.11 10.83
CA ARG A 343 -2.27 -5.54 11.05
C ARG A 343 -1.45 -6.41 10.10
N TYR A 344 -1.38 -6.11 8.80
CA TYR A 344 -0.65 -6.93 7.83
C TYR A 344 0.87 -6.84 8.01
N TRP A 345 1.39 -5.63 8.25
CA TRP A 345 2.81 -5.44 8.55
C TRP A 345 3.21 -6.15 9.85
N HIS A 346 2.38 -6.02 10.89
CA HIS A 346 2.55 -6.70 12.16
C HIS A 346 2.52 -8.22 12.01
N LEU A 347 1.53 -8.78 11.30
CA LEU A 347 1.43 -10.21 11.03
C LEU A 347 2.66 -10.74 10.29
N SER A 348 3.18 -10.01 9.30
CA SER A 348 4.40 -10.38 8.58
C SER A 348 5.63 -10.39 9.49
N LYS A 349 5.76 -9.42 10.40
CA LYS A 349 6.84 -9.41 11.41
C LYS A 349 6.79 -10.64 12.29
N LEU A 350 5.62 -10.96 12.86
CA LEU A 350 5.44 -12.13 13.71
C LEU A 350 5.79 -13.43 12.98
N GLU A 351 5.37 -13.57 11.72
CA GLU A 351 5.65 -14.78 10.94
C GLU A 351 7.13 -14.94 10.60
N THR A 352 7.83 -13.82 10.37
CA THR A 352 9.29 -13.81 10.18
C THR A 352 10.00 -14.28 11.44
N PHE A 353 9.59 -13.78 12.62
CA PHE A 353 10.18 -14.18 13.92
C PHE A 353 9.92 -15.65 14.23
N ARG A 354 8.69 -16.14 13.98
CA ARG A 354 8.34 -17.56 14.13
C ARG A 354 9.18 -18.46 13.24
N THR A 355 9.37 -18.05 11.99
CA THR A 355 10.20 -18.82 11.07
C THR A 355 11.66 -18.84 11.53
N TRP A 356 12.18 -17.71 12.02
CA TRP A 356 13.51 -17.64 12.60
C TRP A 356 13.69 -18.56 13.80
N ILE A 357 12.70 -18.64 14.69
CA ILE A 357 12.72 -19.58 15.83
C ILE A 357 12.88 -21.02 15.33
N LEU A 358 12.07 -21.44 14.36
CA LEU A 358 12.15 -22.80 13.83
C LEU A 358 13.50 -23.08 13.15
N TYR A 359 14.05 -22.08 12.44
CA TYR A 359 15.37 -22.14 11.84
C TYR A 359 16.47 -22.32 12.90
N SER A 360 16.47 -21.49 13.94
CA SER A 360 17.45 -21.56 15.02
C SER A 360 17.41 -22.87 15.79
N ILE A 361 16.22 -23.46 16.04
CA ILE A 361 16.13 -24.79 16.66
C ILE A 361 16.79 -25.85 15.77
N LYS A 362 16.60 -25.75 14.45
CA LYS A 362 17.09 -26.75 13.50
C LYS A 362 18.60 -26.66 13.25
N GLU A 363 19.07 -25.48 12.85
CA GLU A 363 20.43 -25.29 12.32
C GLU A 363 21.42 -24.90 13.40
N ASP A 364 20.96 -24.17 14.42
CA ASP A 364 21.81 -23.69 15.52
C ASP A 364 21.69 -24.57 16.77
N GLY A 365 20.74 -25.51 16.81
CA GLY A 365 20.48 -26.39 17.95
C GLY A 365 19.93 -25.66 19.19
N LEU A 366 19.52 -24.40 19.05
CA LEU A 366 19.04 -23.56 20.16
C LEU A 366 17.67 -24.06 20.60
N ASN A 367 17.53 -24.42 21.87
CA ASN A 367 16.31 -25.08 22.35
C ASN A 367 15.73 -24.47 23.62
N THR A 368 16.42 -23.53 24.27
CA THR A 368 15.88 -22.82 25.44
C THR A 368 15.25 -21.48 25.06
N LYS A 369 14.40 -20.93 25.95
CA LYS A 369 13.78 -19.61 25.75
C LYS A 369 14.87 -18.53 25.61
N GLU A 370 15.85 -18.56 26.50
CA GLU A 370 16.92 -17.57 26.59
C GLU A 370 17.77 -17.55 25.31
N GLU A 371 18.16 -18.73 24.80
CA GLU A 371 18.92 -18.87 23.55
C GLU A 371 18.14 -18.36 22.32
N LEU A 372 16.84 -18.65 22.26
CA LEU A 372 16.00 -18.24 21.13
C LEU A 372 15.74 -16.72 21.13
N ILE A 373 15.57 -16.13 22.31
CA ILE A 373 15.46 -14.66 22.44
C ILE A 373 16.77 -14.00 22.05
N ASP A 374 17.91 -14.48 22.54
CA ASP A 374 19.22 -13.93 22.17
C ASP A 374 19.45 -13.98 20.65
N SER A 375 19.08 -15.09 20.01
CA SER A 375 19.11 -15.23 18.55
C SER A 375 18.20 -14.23 17.83
N LEU A 376 16.97 -14.02 18.32
CA LEU A 376 16.04 -13.03 17.76
C LEU A 376 16.57 -11.60 17.92
N GLU A 377 17.11 -11.26 19.09
CA GLU A 377 17.69 -9.95 19.34
C GLU A 377 18.91 -9.69 18.46
N ARG A 378 19.84 -10.66 18.38
CA ARG A 378 21.02 -10.58 17.52
C ARG A 378 20.67 -10.39 16.04
N THR A 379 19.58 -11.02 15.59
CA THR A 379 19.16 -10.99 14.18
C THR A 379 18.32 -9.78 13.82
N PHE A 380 17.39 -9.36 14.68
CA PHE A 380 16.36 -8.36 14.36
C PHE A 380 16.48 -7.01 15.10
N LYS A 381 17.30 -6.91 16.15
CA LYS A 381 17.68 -5.62 16.77
C LYS A 381 18.99 -4.95 16.26
N PRO A 382 19.72 -5.38 15.21
CA PRO A 382 20.92 -4.67 14.76
C PRO A 382 20.68 -3.20 14.43
N LYS A 383 21.75 -2.41 14.52
CA LYS A 383 21.74 -0.97 14.20
C LYS A 383 21.37 -0.66 12.74
N TYR A 384 21.52 -1.59 11.80
CA TYR A 384 21.30 -1.34 10.37
C TYR A 384 20.82 -2.57 9.57
N THR A 385 19.78 -2.37 8.75
CA THR A 385 19.37 -3.29 7.69
C THR A 385 19.24 -2.49 6.38
N PRO A 386 20.02 -2.79 5.33
CA PRO A 386 20.02 -2.01 4.10
C PRO A 386 18.64 -1.99 3.44
N ILE A 387 18.21 -0.82 2.95
CA ILE A 387 16.87 -0.49 2.41
C ILE A 387 15.84 -0.07 3.51
N PRO A 388 15.37 -0.90 4.44
CA PRO A 388 14.43 -0.51 5.50
C PRO A 388 14.95 0.60 6.41
N SER A 389 16.25 0.58 6.76
CA SER A 389 16.86 1.67 7.52
C SER A 389 16.82 3.00 6.77
N GLU A 390 16.99 2.99 5.45
CA GLU A 390 16.89 4.19 4.60
C GLU A 390 15.43 4.69 4.48
N PHE A 391 14.46 3.77 4.48
CA PHE A 391 13.03 4.09 4.49
C PHE A 391 12.44 4.37 5.89
N LYS A 392 13.26 4.35 6.96
CA LYS A 392 12.85 4.43 8.38
C LYS A 392 11.86 3.35 8.82
N LEU A 393 11.88 2.18 8.18
CA LEU A 393 11.09 1.01 8.50
C LEU A 393 11.95 0.02 9.30
N SER A 394 12.21 0.30 10.58
CA SER A 394 13.05 -0.60 11.40
C SER A 394 12.29 -1.88 11.78
N PHE A 395 12.95 -3.04 11.71
CA PHE A 395 12.28 -4.33 11.83
C PHE A 395 11.98 -4.79 13.26
N GLY A 396 12.91 -4.59 14.20
CA GLY A 396 12.79 -5.11 15.57
C GLY A 396 13.13 -4.10 16.67
N LYS A 397 13.44 -2.84 16.33
CA LYS A 397 13.92 -1.84 17.31
C LYS A 397 12.88 -1.49 18.40
N GLU A 398 11.60 -1.66 18.08
CA GLU A 398 10.46 -1.38 18.96
C GLU A 398 9.79 -2.67 19.50
N PHE A 399 10.27 -3.87 19.12
CA PHE A 399 9.67 -5.14 19.53
C PHE A 399 10.36 -5.71 20.77
N ASP A 400 9.59 -5.95 21.82
CA ASP A 400 10.06 -6.51 23.08
C ASP A 400 9.95 -8.05 23.03
N PHE A 401 11.00 -8.70 22.50
CA PHE A 401 11.02 -10.16 22.33
C PHE A 401 10.85 -10.92 23.65
N GLU A 402 11.30 -10.36 24.78
CA GLU A 402 11.16 -10.98 26.09
C GLU A 402 9.68 -11.06 26.51
N LYS A 403 8.94 -9.96 26.35
CA LYS A 403 7.51 -9.89 26.68
C LYS A 403 6.62 -10.62 25.68
N GLU A 404 6.95 -10.55 24.40
CA GLU A 404 6.11 -11.07 23.32
C GLU A 404 6.44 -12.52 22.93
N PHE A 405 7.46 -13.15 23.55
CA PHE A 405 7.93 -14.49 23.21
C PHE A 405 6.82 -15.54 23.21
N ASP A 406 5.95 -15.52 24.21
CA ASP A 406 4.87 -16.49 24.34
C ASP A 406 3.85 -16.37 23.18
N GLY A 407 3.61 -15.15 22.69
CA GLY A 407 2.78 -14.90 21.50
C GLY A 407 3.41 -15.38 20.19
N LEU A 408 4.74 -15.49 20.14
CA LEU A 408 5.47 -16.07 19.01
C LEU A 408 5.46 -17.60 19.05
N ILE A 409 5.66 -18.19 20.24
CA ILE A 409 5.76 -19.64 20.43
C ILE A 409 4.42 -20.36 20.37
N LYS A 410 3.37 -19.77 20.94
CA LYS A 410 2.05 -20.42 21.07
C LYS A 410 1.51 -21.00 19.74
N PRO A 411 1.51 -20.26 18.62
CA PRO A 411 1.06 -20.81 17.34
C PRO A 411 1.93 -21.96 16.82
N LEU A 412 3.25 -21.94 17.10
CA LEU A 412 4.16 -23.01 16.69
C LEU A 412 3.87 -24.32 17.45
N LEU A 413 3.46 -24.23 18.72
CA LEU A 413 3.00 -25.36 19.52
C LEU A 413 1.61 -25.86 19.05
N GLU A 414 0.68 -24.95 18.81
CA GLU A 414 -0.69 -25.27 18.35
C GLU A 414 -0.70 -25.96 16.98
N GLU A 415 0.11 -25.48 16.04
CA GLU A 415 0.31 -26.08 14.72
C GLU A 415 1.26 -27.30 14.75
N ARG A 416 1.75 -27.70 15.94
CA ARG A 416 2.63 -28.85 16.16
C ARG A 416 3.96 -28.79 15.38
N PHE A 417 4.49 -27.61 15.09
CA PHE A 417 5.84 -27.48 14.52
C PHE A 417 6.93 -27.68 15.56
N ILE A 418 6.63 -27.39 16.82
CA ILE A 418 7.51 -27.66 17.96
C ILE A 418 6.72 -28.33 19.08
N ILE A 419 7.43 -29.04 19.95
CA ILE A 419 6.93 -29.53 21.24
C ILE A 419 7.80 -28.96 22.36
N LYS A 420 7.23 -28.84 23.56
CA LYS A 420 7.94 -28.38 24.75
C LYS A 420 8.18 -29.54 25.70
N GLU A 421 9.44 -29.86 25.97
CA GLU A 421 9.87 -30.84 26.96
C GLU A 421 10.66 -30.14 28.08
N GLY A 422 10.02 -29.95 29.23
CA GLY A 422 10.61 -29.19 30.34
C GLY A 422 10.88 -27.73 29.95
N LYS A 423 12.16 -27.35 29.91
CA LYS A 423 12.62 -26.02 29.48
C LYS A 423 12.95 -25.93 27.99
N ASN A 424 12.97 -27.06 27.29
CA ASN A 424 13.47 -27.15 25.93
C ASN A 424 12.34 -27.22 24.91
N PHE A 425 12.56 -26.61 23.75
CA PHE A 425 11.71 -26.69 22.57
C PHE A 425 12.35 -27.63 21.55
N ILE A 426 11.60 -28.64 21.10
CA ILE A 426 12.07 -29.65 20.16
C ILE A 426 11.27 -29.54 18.87
N LEU A 427 11.97 -29.53 17.74
CA LEU A 427 11.38 -29.45 16.41
C LEU A 427 10.74 -30.79 16.00
N THR A 428 9.48 -30.76 15.57
CA THR A 428 8.79 -31.95 15.05
C THR A 428 9.14 -32.22 13.58
N GLU A 429 8.72 -33.36 13.02
CA GLU A 429 8.90 -33.64 11.59
C GLU A 429 8.14 -32.65 10.68
N ASP A 430 6.98 -32.15 11.13
CA ASP A 430 6.23 -31.11 10.42
C ASP A 430 6.96 -29.76 10.48
N GLY A 431 7.55 -29.43 11.64
CA GLY A 431 8.41 -28.26 11.82
C GLY A 431 9.66 -28.33 10.95
N LYS A 432 10.36 -29.47 10.95
CA LYS A 432 11.50 -29.74 10.06
C LYS A 432 11.09 -29.55 8.61
N SER A 433 9.99 -30.16 8.17
CA SER A 433 9.47 -30.03 6.82
C SER A 433 9.08 -28.59 6.43
N ARG A 434 8.57 -27.78 7.38
CA ARG A 434 8.33 -26.34 7.17
C ARG A 434 9.63 -25.59 6.96
N VAL A 435 10.61 -25.79 7.84
CA VAL A 435 11.94 -25.16 7.74
C VAL A 435 12.67 -25.63 6.48
N ASP A 436 12.61 -26.91 6.12
CA ASP A 436 13.19 -27.46 4.89
C ASP A 436 12.58 -26.85 3.65
N ARG A 437 11.25 -26.68 3.58
CA ARG A 437 10.63 -25.96 2.46
C ARG A 437 11.11 -24.52 2.34
N ILE A 438 11.43 -23.90 3.48
CA ILE A 438 11.92 -22.51 3.56
C ILE A 438 13.43 -22.43 3.25
N LEU A 439 14.22 -23.46 3.61
CA LEU A 439 15.67 -23.51 3.45
C LEU A 439 16.13 -24.15 2.13
N LYS A 440 15.34 -25.01 1.50
CA LYS A 440 15.58 -25.51 0.13
C LYS A 440 15.58 -24.38 -0.90
N THR A 441 15.02 -23.23 -0.51
CA THR A 441 15.10 -21.95 -1.22
C THR A 441 16.45 -21.23 -1.03
N ILE A 442 17.23 -21.55 0.00
CA ILE A 442 18.45 -20.82 0.39
C ILE A 442 19.72 -21.65 0.13
N ARG A 443 19.67 -23.00 0.21
CA ARG A 443 20.84 -23.86 0.02
C ARG A 443 20.58 -25.08 -0.88
N HIS A 444 21.40 -25.20 -1.93
CA HIS A 444 21.93 -26.47 -2.45
C HIS A 444 23.37 -26.19 -2.92
N ARG A 445 24.40 -27.01 -2.67
CA ARG A 445 24.48 -28.48 -2.58
C ARG A 445 25.16 -28.99 -1.30
N GLN A 446 24.61 -30.06 -0.73
CA GLN A 446 25.40 -31.18 -0.21
C GLN A 446 24.61 -32.49 -0.48
N SER A 447 24.89 -33.09 -1.64
CA SER A 447 24.71 -34.50 -2.02
C SER A 447 24.64 -34.58 -3.55
N GLU A 448 25.81 -34.64 -4.15
CA GLU A 448 26.20 -35.61 -5.19
C GLU A 448 27.72 -35.57 -5.32
#